data_AF-A0A0W0ZYH1-F1
#
_entry.id   AF-A0A0W0ZYH1-F1
#
_cell.length_a   1.000
_cell.length_b   1.000
_cell.length_c   1.000
_cell.angle_alpha   90.00
_cell.angle_beta   90.00
_cell.angle_gamma   90.00
#
_symmetry.space_group_name_H-M   'P 1'
#
loop_
_entity.id
_entity.type
_entity.pdbx_description
1 polymer ?
#
loop_
_entity_poly.entity_id
_entity_poly.type
_entity_poly.pdbx_seq_one_letter_code
_entity_poly.pdbx_strand_id
1 'polypeptide(L)'
;MSKFPHKNPAELHRYFSQLSLDKLIEINHSYGPHFESLESRIDKCQLDLINANRRLTQLQMLKQTHQQNYEDVEAREAEYQSSLQSVLADSNPIDRYIGRQAVGTSPMVAYAAESQSIMTKISDVSQLIIDLTNTIAALEQKKTAAVSELRILNRVIEEQKRLMPEPTSSQLAL
;
A
#
# COMPACT_ATOMS: atom_id res chain seq x y z
N MET A 1 1.00 3.31 -15.73
CA MET A 1 0.21 4.28 -16.52
C MET A 1 -0.33 3.52 -17.71
N SER A 2 -1.56 3.77 -18.18
CA SER A 2 -1.94 3.23 -19.50
C SER A 2 -0.97 3.82 -20.53
N LYS A 3 -0.73 3.13 -21.65
CA LYS A 3 0.28 3.61 -22.61
C LYS A 3 -0.18 4.89 -23.31
N PHE A 4 -1.49 5.16 -23.33
CA PHE A 4 -2.08 6.34 -23.94
C PHE A 4 -3.09 7.04 -23.01
N PRO A 5 -2.62 7.62 -21.89
CA PRO A 5 -3.50 8.07 -20.79
C PRO A 5 -4.37 9.29 -21.14
N HIS A 6 -4.08 9.99 -22.24
CA HIS A 6 -4.77 11.20 -22.67
C HIS A 6 -5.59 11.01 -23.96
N LYS A 7 -5.72 9.78 -24.44
CA LYS A 7 -6.46 9.51 -25.68
C LYS A 7 -7.76 8.78 -25.36
N ASN A 8 -8.86 9.32 -25.85
CA ASN A 8 -10.12 8.58 -25.86
C ASN A 8 -10.08 7.47 -26.94
N PRO A 9 -11.02 6.50 -26.92
CA PRO A 9 -11.02 5.39 -27.87
C PRO A 9 -10.98 5.81 -29.36
N ALA A 10 -11.66 6.90 -29.73
CA ALA A 10 -11.67 7.39 -31.11
C ALA A 10 -10.33 8.03 -31.52
N GLU A 11 -9.69 8.76 -30.61
CA GLU A 11 -8.35 9.32 -30.80
C GLU A 11 -7.28 8.24 -30.88
N LEU A 12 -7.40 7.18 -30.08
CA LEU A 12 -6.56 5.98 -30.15
C LEU A 12 -6.70 5.27 -31.48
N HIS A 13 -7.95 5.06 -31.94
CA HIS A 13 -8.20 4.45 -33.24
C HIS A 13 -7.57 5.29 -34.36
N ARG A 14 -7.86 6.59 -34.40
CA ARG A 14 -7.28 7.50 -35.41
C ARG A 14 -5.74 7.48 -35.37
N TYR A 15 -5.17 7.47 -34.17
CA TYR A 15 -3.71 7.40 -34.00
C TYR A 15 -3.14 6.09 -34.57
N PHE A 16 -3.72 4.94 -34.22
CA PHE A 16 -3.26 3.65 -34.74
C PHE A 16 -3.48 3.52 -36.25
N SER A 17 -4.59 4.03 -36.80
CA SER A 17 -4.85 3.98 -38.24
C SER A 17 -3.82 4.75 -39.09
N GLN A 18 -3.05 5.67 -38.48
CA GLN A 18 -1.99 6.43 -39.15
C GLN A 18 -0.62 5.73 -39.15
N LEU A 19 -0.47 4.63 -38.40
CA LEU A 19 0.79 3.89 -38.28
C LEU A 19 0.87 2.76 -39.31
N SER A 20 2.10 2.35 -39.65
CA SER A 20 2.32 1.15 -40.46
C SER A 20 2.02 -0.12 -39.67
N LEU A 21 1.71 -1.20 -40.38
CA LEU A 21 1.43 -2.50 -39.78
C LEU A 21 2.59 -2.99 -38.88
N ASP A 22 3.84 -2.81 -39.32
CA ASP A 22 5.02 -3.18 -38.52
C ASP A 22 5.07 -2.42 -37.19
N LYS A 23 4.75 -1.12 -37.21
CA LYS A 23 4.71 -0.29 -36.01
C LYS A 23 3.57 -0.70 -35.08
N LEU A 24 2.42 -1.12 -35.63
CA LEU A 24 1.31 -1.62 -34.83
C LEU A 24 1.65 -2.96 -34.16
N ILE A 25 2.34 -3.86 -34.85
CA ILE A 25 2.83 -5.13 -34.30
C ILE A 25 3.86 -4.89 -33.19
N GLU A 26 4.79 -3.95 -33.39
CA GLU A 26 5.77 -3.56 -32.38
C GLU A 26 5.08 -3.04 -31.10
N ILE A 27 4.08 -2.16 -31.26
CA ILE A 27 3.28 -1.66 -30.13
C ILE A 27 2.53 -2.81 -29.46
N ASN A 28 1.94 -3.74 -30.22
CA ASN A 28 1.21 -4.88 -29.67
C ASN A 28 2.12 -5.75 -28.79
N HIS A 29 3.29 -6.14 -29.28
CA HIS A 29 4.25 -6.93 -28.50
C HIS A 29 4.69 -6.22 -27.23
N SER A 30 4.79 -4.89 -27.27
CA SER A 30 5.17 -4.08 -26.10
C SER A 30 4.14 -4.09 -24.96
N TYR A 31 2.90 -4.56 -25.18
CA TYR A 31 1.89 -4.69 -24.11
C TYR A 31 2.16 -5.90 -23.20
N GLY A 32 2.83 -6.96 -23.66
CA GLY A 32 3.14 -8.14 -22.83
C GLY A 32 3.88 -7.78 -21.54
N PRO A 33 5.10 -7.18 -21.64
CA PRO A 33 5.86 -6.74 -20.47
C PRO A 33 5.11 -5.69 -19.62
N HIS A 34 4.21 -4.92 -20.23
CA HIS A 34 3.40 -3.94 -19.51
C HIS A 34 2.38 -4.62 -18.59
N PHE A 35 1.68 -5.67 -19.06
CA PHE A 35 0.75 -6.44 -18.24
C PHE A 35 1.47 -7.21 -17.15
N GLU A 36 2.61 -7.85 -17.45
CA GLU A 36 3.44 -8.54 -16.46
C GLU A 36 3.86 -7.58 -15.33
N SER A 37 4.29 -6.36 -15.68
CA SER A 37 4.64 -5.34 -14.70
C SER A 37 3.45 -4.89 -13.85
N LEU A 38 2.25 -4.76 -14.44
CA LEU A 38 1.05 -4.40 -13.69
C LEU A 38 0.64 -5.52 -12.73
N GLU A 39 0.65 -6.78 -13.18
CA GLU A 39 0.32 -7.95 -12.35
C GLU A 39 1.29 -8.11 -11.20
N SER A 40 2.60 -8.08 -11.47
CA SER A 40 3.63 -8.16 -10.42
C SER A 40 3.46 -7.07 -9.35
N ARG A 41 3.06 -5.87 -9.74
CA ARG A 41 2.78 -4.78 -8.80
C ARG A 41 1.50 -5.00 -8.00
N ILE A 42 0.45 -5.52 -8.62
CA ILE A 42 -0.79 -5.87 -7.94
C ILE A 42 -0.51 -6.96 -6.90
N ASP A 43 0.18 -8.03 -7.30
CA ASP A 43 0.54 -9.16 -6.42
C ASP A 43 1.35 -8.69 -5.22
N LYS A 44 2.35 -7.82 -5.45
CA LYS A 44 3.12 -7.21 -4.38
C LYS A 44 2.24 -6.41 -3.42
N CYS A 45 1.36 -5.55 -3.94
CA CYS A 45 0.46 -4.75 -3.10
C CYS A 45 -0.51 -5.65 -2.31
N GLN A 46 -0.99 -6.74 -2.90
CA GLN A 46 -1.85 -7.72 -2.22
C GLN A 46 -1.11 -8.43 -1.09
N LEU A 47 0.15 -8.84 -1.31
CA LEU A 47 0.99 -9.44 -0.27
C LEU A 47 1.25 -8.45 0.88
N ASP A 48 1.58 -7.20 0.55
CA ASP A 48 1.79 -6.14 1.52
C ASP A 48 0.49 -5.86 2.31
N LEU A 49 -0.67 -5.91 1.64
CA LEU A 49 -1.98 -5.74 2.28
C LEU A 49 -2.30 -6.88 3.25
N ILE A 50 -2.00 -8.13 2.90
CA ILE A 50 -2.16 -9.29 3.80
C ILE A 50 -1.28 -9.10 5.05
N ASN A 51 -0.03 -8.68 4.87
CA ASN A 51 0.90 -8.45 5.97
C ASN A 51 0.45 -7.28 6.86
N ALA A 52 -0.02 -6.18 6.27
CA ALA A 52 -0.54 -5.02 7.00
C ALA A 52 -1.78 -5.39 7.82
N ASN A 53 -2.72 -6.16 7.26
CA ASN A 53 -3.90 -6.65 7.99
C ASN A 53 -3.50 -7.56 9.16
N ARG A 54 -2.57 -8.51 8.95
CA ARG A 54 -2.05 -9.34 10.04
C ARG A 54 -1.42 -8.49 11.15
N ARG A 55 -0.65 -7.48 10.78
CA ARG A 55 -0.03 -6.56 11.73
C ARG A 55 -1.08 -5.75 12.50
N LEU A 56 -2.13 -5.30 11.84
CA LEU A 56 -3.23 -4.59 12.48
C LEU A 56 -3.92 -5.47 13.53
N THR A 57 -4.23 -6.73 13.19
CA THR A 57 -4.81 -7.69 14.15
C THR A 57 -3.92 -7.88 15.37
N GLN A 58 -2.61 -8.03 15.18
CA GLN A 58 -1.66 -8.15 16.30
C GLN A 58 -1.66 -6.90 17.20
N LEU A 59 -1.68 -5.70 16.61
CA LEU A 59 -1.72 -4.45 17.38
C LEU A 59 -3.05 -4.28 18.12
N GLN A 60 -4.16 -4.72 17.54
CA GLN A 60 -5.47 -4.73 18.21
C GLN A 60 -5.48 -5.68 19.41
N MET A 61 -4.91 -6.87 19.27
CA MET A 61 -4.73 -7.80 20.41
C MET A 61 -3.84 -7.17 21.49
N LEU A 62 -2.71 -6.57 21.10
CA LEU A 62 -1.81 -5.88 22.04
C LEU A 62 -2.53 -4.75 22.78
N LYS A 63 -3.33 -3.94 22.08
CA LYS A 63 -4.16 -2.90 22.69
C LYS A 63 -5.14 -3.48 23.72
N GLN A 64 -5.79 -4.60 23.39
CA GLN A 64 -6.73 -5.25 24.31
C GLN A 64 -6.01 -5.77 25.56
N THR A 65 -4.86 -6.43 25.40
CA THR A 65 -4.03 -6.87 26.53
C THR A 65 -3.57 -5.69 27.38
N HIS A 66 -3.15 -4.59 26.74
CA HIS A 66 -2.79 -3.36 27.44
C HIS A 66 -3.94 -2.85 28.30
N GLN A 67 -5.14 -2.77 27.72
CA GLN A 67 -6.35 -2.34 28.43
C GLN A 67 -6.73 -3.26 29.61
N GLN A 68 -6.51 -4.56 29.48
CA GLN A 68 -6.78 -5.53 30.56
C GLN A 68 -5.82 -5.35 31.75
N ASN A 69 -4.60 -4.86 31.51
CA ASN A 69 -3.61 -4.63 32.56
C ASN A 69 -3.83 -3.31 33.33
N TYR A 70 -4.90 -2.56 33.04
CA TYR A 70 -5.13 -1.25 33.62
C TYR A 70 -5.27 -1.30 35.16
N GLU A 71 -6.01 -2.27 35.70
CA GLU A 71 -6.20 -2.42 37.14
C GLU A 71 -4.87 -2.68 37.88
N ASP A 72 -4.01 -3.54 37.30
CA ASP A 72 -2.67 -3.80 37.83
C ASP A 72 -1.76 -2.55 37.75
N VAL A 73 -1.98 -1.66 36.78
CA VAL A 73 -1.27 -0.39 36.68
C VAL A 73 -1.78 0.59 37.73
N GLU A 74 -3.09 0.66 37.97
CA GLU A 74 -3.66 1.49 39.05
C GLU A 74 -3.13 1.07 40.43
N ALA A 75 -3.05 -0.23 40.70
CA ALA A 75 -2.49 -0.74 41.94
C ALA A 75 -1.02 -0.30 42.12
N ARG A 76 -0.20 -0.45 41.08
CA ARG A 76 1.20 0.01 41.08
C ARG A 76 1.34 1.53 41.17
N GLU A 77 0.41 2.28 40.59
CA GLU A 77 0.37 3.73 40.72
C GLU A 77 0.08 4.15 42.16
N ALA A 78 -0.82 3.46 42.87
CA ALA A 78 -1.08 3.73 44.28
C ALA A 78 0.18 3.49 45.14
N GLU A 79 0.91 2.39 44.90
CA GLU A 79 2.19 2.11 45.55
C GLU A 79 3.27 3.16 45.24
N TYR A 80 3.34 3.60 43.98
CA TYR A 80 4.23 4.66 43.54
C TYR A 80 3.91 5.99 44.25
N GLN A 81 2.64 6.38 44.31
CA GLN A 81 2.22 7.63 44.97
C GLN A 81 2.48 7.59 46.48
N SER A 82 2.26 6.45 47.12
CA SER A 82 2.59 6.24 48.53
C SER A 82 4.10 6.38 48.79
N SER A 83 4.92 5.75 47.94
CA SER A 83 6.38 5.83 48.02
C SER A 83 6.88 7.26 47.78
N LEU A 84 6.30 7.95 46.80
CA LEU A 84 6.60 9.34 46.51
C LEU A 84 6.25 10.25 47.70
N GLN A 85 5.05 10.12 48.27
CA GLN A 85 4.64 10.91 49.44
C GLN A 85 5.58 10.70 50.64
N SER A 86 6.00 9.47 50.90
CA SER A 86 6.97 9.14 51.95
C SER A 86 8.30 9.89 51.75
N VAL A 87 8.83 9.87 50.53
CA VAL A 87 10.06 10.61 50.16
C VAL A 87 9.87 12.13 50.30
N LEU A 88 8.69 12.65 49.96
CA LEU A 88 8.40 14.08 50.06
C LEU A 88 8.26 14.58 51.49
N ALA A 89 7.84 13.71 52.40
CA ALA A 89 7.72 14.00 53.83
C ALA A 89 9.07 14.09 54.55
N ASP A 90 10.17 13.65 53.92
CA ASP A 90 11.51 13.76 54.49
C ASP A 90 11.90 15.23 54.67
N SER A 91 12.36 15.56 55.87
CA SER A 91 12.84 16.89 56.26
C SER A 91 14.20 17.23 55.63
N ASN A 92 15.04 16.22 55.32
CA ASN A 92 16.35 16.42 54.73
C ASN A 92 16.25 16.67 53.21
N PRO A 93 16.67 17.84 52.71
CA PRO A 93 16.62 18.15 51.29
C PRO A 93 17.44 17.21 50.40
N ILE A 94 18.55 16.67 50.90
CA ILE A 94 19.43 15.77 50.14
C ILE A 94 18.77 14.40 49.99
N ASP A 95 18.25 13.84 51.08
CA ASP A 95 17.58 12.54 51.08
C ASP A 95 16.31 12.56 50.23
N ARG A 96 15.56 13.67 50.29
CA ARG A 96 14.41 13.90 49.40
C ARG A 96 14.80 13.98 47.93
N TYR A 97 15.93 14.60 47.59
CA TYR A 97 16.40 14.68 46.21
C TYR A 97 16.80 13.29 45.69
N ILE A 98 17.60 12.54 46.46
CA ILE A 98 18.04 11.17 46.10
C ILE A 98 16.83 10.23 46.03
N GLY A 99 15.92 10.30 47.00
CA GLY A 99 14.70 9.51 47.05
C GLY A 99 13.79 9.75 45.84
N ARG A 100 13.65 11.00 45.38
CA ARG A 100 12.86 11.30 44.18
C ARG A 100 13.44 10.64 42.93
N GLN A 101 14.78 10.60 42.81
CA GLN A 101 15.43 9.90 41.70
C GLN A 101 15.22 8.39 41.78
N ALA A 102 15.22 7.83 42.99
CA ALA A 102 15.03 6.39 43.22
C ALA A 102 13.59 5.90 42.97
N VAL A 103 12.58 6.73 43.25
CA VAL A 103 11.16 6.40 43.03
C VAL A 103 10.83 6.22 41.54
N GLY A 104 11.60 6.86 40.64
CA GLY A 104 11.48 6.65 39.21
C GLY A 104 10.25 7.30 38.58
N THR A 105 9.66 6.64 37.58
CA THR A 105 8.55 7.18 36.78
C THR A 105 7.22 6.56 37.18
N SER A 106 6.15 7.37 37.17
CA SER A 106 4.78 6.92 37.40
C SER A 106 4.41 5.76 36.45
N PRO A 107 3.94 4.61 36.99
CA PRO A 107 3.37 3.53 36.20
C PRO A 107 2.25 4.00 35.26
N MET A 108 1.37 4.91 35.72
CA MET A 108 0.29 5.44 34.90
C MET A 108 0.80 6.29 33.72
N VAL A 109 1.88 7.05 33.90
CA VAL A 109 2.53 7.80 32.81
C VAL A 109 3.11 6.86 31.76
N ALA A 110 3.83 5.81 32.21
CA ALA A 110 4.39 4.81 31.30
C ALA A 110 3.28 4.08 30.51
N TYR A 111 2.20 3.69 31.19
CA TYR A 111 1.03 3.07 30.59
C TYR A 111 0.35 3.95 29.54
N ALA A 112 0.17 5.25 29.84
CA ALA A 112 -0.41 6.20 28.89
C ALA A 112 0.47 6.38 27.66
N ALA A 113 1.80 6.47 27.84
CA ALA A 113 2.75 6.58 26.73
C ALA A 113 2.73 5.34 25.83
N GLU A 114 2.67 4.14 26.42
CA GLU A 114 2.56 2.89 25.67
C GLU A 114 1.23 2.79 24.91
N SER A 115 0.13 3.15 25.57
CA SER A 115 -1.21 3.20 24.95
C SER A 115 -1.21 4.11 23.71
N GLN A 116 -0.63 5.32 23.84
CA GLN A 116 -0.49 6.25 22.73
C GLN A 116 0.36 5.67 21.60
N SER A 117 1.49 5.03 21.93
CA SER A 117 2.36 4.37 20.95
C SER A 117 1.64 3.26 20.17
N ILE A 118 0.84 2.45 20.86
CA ILE A 118 0.01 1.40 20.23
C ILE A 118 -1.02 2.03 19.30
N MET A 119 -1.73 3.08 19.75
CA MET A 119 -2.75 3.78 18.97
C MET A 119 -2.17 4.43 17.72
N THR A 120 -1.00 5.08 17.81
CA THR A 120 -0.29 5.64 16.65
C THR A 120 0.05 4.54 15.64
N LYS A 121 0.63 3.42 16.09
CA LYS A 121 0.95 2.28 15.21
C LYS A 121 -0.30 1.70 14.53
N ILE A 122 -1.43 1.61 15.24
CA ILE A 122 -2.70 1.18 14.66
C ILE A 122 -3.14 2.14 13.55
N SER A 123 -3.05 3.45 13.81
CA SER A 123 -3.40 4.49 12.84
C SER A 123 -2.53 4.39 11.57
N ASP A 124 -1.22 4.27 11.72
CA ASP A 124 -0.28 4.20 10.60
C ASP A 124 -0.53 2.96 9.73
N VAL A 125 -0.73 1.79 10.37
CA VAL A 125 -1.01 0.55 9.63
C VAL A 125 -2.38 0.61 8.96
N SER A 126 -3.38 1.24 9.58
CA SER A 126 -4.70 1.42 8.98
C SER A 126 -4.63 2.35 7.75
N GLN A 127 -3.84 3.41 7.82
CA GLN A 127 -3.61 4.29 6.67
C GLN A 127 -2.89 3.53 5.53
N LEU A 128 -1.87 2.74 5.85
CA LEU A 128 -1.18 1.90 4.88
C LEU A 128 -2.14 0.94 4.17
N ILE A 129 -3.09 0.32 4.90
CA ILE A 129 -4.11 -0.56 4.31
C ILE A 129 -4.98 0.20 3.30
N ILE A 130 -5.41 1.42 3.64
CA ILE A 130 -6.19 2.29 2.74
C ILE A 130 -5.37 2.61 1.48
N ASP A 131 -4.11 3.02 1.65
CA ASP A 131 -3.24 3.40 0.54
C ASP A 131 -2.95 2.24 -0.40
N LEU A 132 -2.71 1.03 0.15
CA LEU A 132 -2.54 -0.20 -0.63
C LEU A 132 -3.80 -0.56 -1.40
N THR A 133 -4.97 -0.48 -0.75
CA THR A 133 -6.27 -0.76 -1.39
C THR A 133 -6.53 0.20 -2.55
N ASN A 134 -6.30 1.50 -2.34
CA ASN A 134 -6.42 2.52 -3.39
C ASN A 134 -5.43 2.28 -4.54
N THR A 135 -4.19 1.86 -4.20
CA THR A 135 -3.17 1.54 -5.19
C THR A 135 -3.56 0.34 -6.05
N ILE A 136 -4.10 -0.71 -5.44
CA ILE A 136 -4.61 -1.90 -6.16
C ILE A 136 -5.73 -1.49 -7.11
N ALA A 137 -6.74 -0.77 -6.63
CA ALA A 137 -7.85 -0.30 -7.48
C ALA A 137 -7.35 0.55 -8.66
N ALA A 138 -6.38 1.44 -8.43
CA ALA A 138 -5.78 2.25 -9.48
C ALA A 138 -4.97 1.40 -10.49
N LEU A 139 -4.33 0.32 -10.06
CA LEU A 139 -3.61 -0.60 -10.94
C LEU A 139 -4.57 -1.47 -11.76
N GLU A 140 -5.66 -1.94 -11.17
CA GLU A 140 -6.73 -2.68 -11.86
C GLU A 140 -7.42 -1.82 -12.92
N GLN A 141 -7.69 -0.55 -12.61
CA GLN A 141 -8.21 0.42 -13.58
C GLN A 141 -7.22 0.61 -14.75
N LYS A 142 -5.92 0.72 -14.47
CA LYS A 142 -4.88 0.81 -15.51
C LYS A 142 -4.81 -0.45 -16.37
N LYS A 143 -4.93 -1.64 -15.76
CA LYS A 143 -5.00 -2.92 -16.48
C LYS A 143 -6.19 -2.95 -17.42
N THR A 144 -7.37 -2.53 -16.93
CA THR A 144 -8.61 -2.47 -17.72
C THR A 144 -8.47 -1.51 -18.90
N ALA A 145 -7.89 -0.32 -18.68
CA ALA A 145 -7.62 0.64 -19.74
C ALA A 145 -6.66 0.07 -20.79
N ALA A 146 -5.56 -0.56 -20.36
CA ALA A 146 -4.59 -1.18 -21.27
C ALA A 146 -5.21 -2.32 -22.11
N VAL A 147 -6.13 -3.11 -21.53
CA VAL A 147 -6.89 -4.12 -22.30
C VAL A 147 -7.77 -3.47 -23.37
N SER A 148 -8.44 -2.36 -23.03
CA SER A 148 -9.23 -1.60 -23.99
C SER A 148 -8.38 -1.05 -25.14
N GLU A 149 -7.23 -0.45 -24.83
CA GLU A 149 -6.26 0.05 -25.81
C GLU A 149 -5.79 -1.07 -26.75
N LEU A 150 -5.40 -2.23 -26.18
CA LEU A 150 -4.94 -3.38 -26.96
C LEU A 150 -6.04 -3.92 -27.88
N ARG A 151 -7.30 -3.92 -27.44
CA ARG A 151 -8.44 -4.32 -28.29
C ARG A 151 -8.60 -3.38 -29.49
N ILE A 152 -8.46 -2.07 -29.29
CA ILE A 152 -8.51 -1.09 -30.39
C ILE A 152 -7.34 -1.32 -31.35
N LEU A 153 -6.14 -1.50 -30.82
CA LEU A 153 -4.95 -1.78 -31.61
C LEU A 153 -5.12 -3.02 -32.49
N ASN A 154 -5.59 -4.13 -31.91
CA ASN A 154 -5.79 -5.38 -32.63
C ASN A 154 -6.82 -5.24 -33.74
N ARG A 155 -7.90 -4.50 -33.49
CA ARG A 155 -8.89 -4.20 -34.52
C ARG A 155 -8.29 -3.43 -35.70
N VAL A 156 -7.47 -2.41 -35.44
CA VAL A 156 -6.80 -1.65 -36.51
C VAL A 156 -5.79 -2.52 -37.27
N ILE A 157 -5.06 -3.39 -36.58
CA ILE A 157 -4.16 -4.38 -37.22
C ILE A 157 -4.95 -5.29 -38.17
N GLU A 158 -6.09 -5.83 -37.73
CA GLU A 158 -6.94 -6.67 -38.58
C GLU A 158 -7.49 -5.91 -39.79
N GLU A 159 -7.94 -4.67 -39.60
CA GLU A 159 -8.42 -3.80 -40.68
C GLU A 159 -7.32 -3.54 -41.72
N GLN A 160 -6.09 -3.23 -41.29
CA GLN A 160 -4.96 -3.02 -42.21
C GLN A 160 -4.55 -4.30 -42.94
N LYS A 161 -4.51 -5.46 -42.26
CA LYS A 161 -4.19 -6.75 -42.89
C LYS A 161 -5.18 -7.11 -43.99
N ARG A 162 -6.47 -6.80 -43.83
CA ARG A 162 -7.51 -7.04 -44.86
C ARG A 162 -7.37 -6.14 -46.08
N LEU A 163 -6.77 -4.96 -45.92
CA LEU A 163 -6.57 -3.98 -47.00
C LEU A 163 -5.26 -4.21 -47.78
N MET A 164 -4.35 -5.06 -47.28
CA MET A 164 -3.16 -5.50 -48.00
C MET A 164 -3.48 -6.77 -48.78
N PRO A 165 -3.51 -6.75 -50.14
CA PRO A 165 -3.69 -7.97 -50.92
C PRO A 165 -2.51 -8.90 -50.69
N GLU A 166 -2.76 -10.22 -50.60
CA GLU A 166 -1.68 -11.21 -50.59
C GLU A 166 -0.75 -10.98 -51.80
N PRO A 167 0.58 -11.08 -51.63
CA PRO A 167 1.47 -11.14 -52.79
C PRO A 167 1.06 -12.36 -53.61
N THR A 168 0.55 -12.08 -54.81
CA THR A 168 0.13 -13.07 -55.78
C THR A 168 1.34 -13.97 -56.04
N SER A 169 1.30 -15.18 -55.50
CA SER A 169 2.27 -16.23 -55.80
C SER A 169 1.97 -16.77 -57.20
N SER A 170 2.18 -15.93 -58.21
CA SER A 170 2.00 -16.25 -59.62
C SER A 170 3.03 -15.47 -60.41
N GLN A 171 4.23 -16.05 -60.54
CA GLN A 171 5.03 -16.09 -61.78
C GLN A 171 6.45 -16.53 -61.42
N LEU A 172 6.71 -17.83 -61.50
CA LEU A 172 7.94 -18.40 -62.06
C LEU A 172 7.60 -19.84 -62.49
N ALA A 173 6.73 -19.92 -63.49
CA ALA A 173 6.72 -21.04 -64.43
C ALA A 173 7.22 -20.46 -65.75
N LEU A 174 8.48 -20.74 -66.08
CA LEU A 174 9.04 -20.87 -67.42
C LEU A 174 10.38 -21.60 -67.29
#